data_AF-A0A1E3Q1F2-F1
#
_entry.id   AF-A0A1E3Q1F2-F1
#
_cell.length_a   1.000
_cell.length_b   1.000
_cell.length_c   1.000
_cell.angle_alpha   90.00
_cell.angle_beta   90.00
_cell.angle_gamma   90.00
#
_symmetry.space_group_name_H-M   'P 1'
#
loop_
_entity.id
_entity.type
_entity.pdbx_description
1 polymer ?
#
loop_
_entity_poly.entity_id
_entity_poly.type
_entity_poly.pdbx_seq_one_letter_code
_entity_poly.pdbx_strand_id
1 'polypeptide(L)'
;MVSLQDKNLPVDVLGFSLGGYLALDYYFRTLEKNNNNNNNNNNNNNNNNNNNNNKQSNIRSLIIVCSSARGLGPKERVRRTQMLDLMSKHAYAGISPSRIAKFVKPGLADSPQVGGLMAAMDKDLGKQVLLAQFSSTLDRENLMDRLTEIRIPVLIVGAERDQMVDPKDLYLMHERIRDSRLVMFKDAGHMIALEAPERLASIVLEFISGL
;
A
#
# COMPACT_ATOMS: atom_id res chain seq x y z
N MET A 1 -30.30 12.39 -10.73
CA MET A 1 -29.17 12.34 -11.68
C MET A 1 -28.08 13.25 -11.12
N VAL A 2 -27.23 12.72 -10.24
CA VAL A 2 -26.14 13.50 -9.62
C VAL A 2 -25.02 13.62 -10.64
N SER A 3 -24.70 14.86 -11.01
CA SER A 3 -23.72 15.19 -12.04
C SER A 3 -22.33 14.70 -11.65
N LEU A 4 -21.71 13.88 -12.50
CA LEU A 4 -20.33 13.39 -12.43
C LEU A 4 -19.32 14.51 -12.80
N GLN A 5 -19.39 15.68 -12.15
CA GLN A 5 -18.57 16.85 -12.49
C GLN A 5 -17.42 17.20 -11.54
N ASP A 6 -17.29 16.56 -10.38
CA ASP A 6 -16.17 16.84 -9.47
C ASP A 6 -15.07 15.77 -9.52
N LYS A 7 -14.31 15.74 -10.62
CA LYS A 7 -13.14 14.85 -10.78
C LYS A 7 -11.88 15.33 -10.03
N ASN A 8 -12.01 16.27 -9.11
CA ASN A 8 -10.89 17.01 -8.49
C ASN A 8 -11.06 17.28 -6.97
N LEU A 9 -11.93 16.54 -6.27
CA LEU A 9 -12.07 16.63 -4.80
C LEU A 9 -10.95 15.89 -4.07
N PRO A 10 -10.29 16.48 -3.07
CA PRO A 10 -9.22 15.80 -2.33
C PRO A 10 -9.67 14.44 -1.78
N VAL A 11 -8.89 13.39 -2.04
CA VAL A 11 -9.18 12.01 -1.60
C VAL A 11 -8.14 11.52 -0.60
N ASP A 12 -8.58 10.78 0.42
CA ASP A 12 -7.69 9.99 1.26
C ASP A 12 -7.48 8.62 0.61
N VAL A 13 -6.23 8.19 0.48
CA VAL A 13 -5.91 6.91 -0.14
C VAL A 13 -5.47 5.93 0.93
N LEU A 14 -6.24 4.86 1.11
CA LEU A 14 -5.90 3.75 2.00
C LEU A 14 -5.38 2.57 1.18
N GLY A 15 -4.20 2.09 1.54
CA GLY A 15 -3.58 0.90 0.96
C GLY A 15 -3.19 -0.10 2.03
N PHE A 16 -3.69 -1.32 1.90
CA PHE A 16 -3.30 -2.47 2.72
C PHE A 16 -2.29 -3.34 1.97
N SER A 17 -1.22 -3.77 2.63
CA SER A 17 -0.21 -4.66 2.07
C SER A 17 0.32 -4.12 0.73
N LEU A 18 0.19 -4.88 -0.36
CA LEU A 18 0.59 -4.43 -1.69
C LEU A 18 -0.05 -3.11 -2.13
N GLY A 19 -1.31 -2.88 -1.75
CA GLY A 19 -2.02 -1.64 -2.04
C GLY A 19 -1.36 -0.41 -1.42
N GLY A 20 -0.71 -0.56 -0.25
CA GLY A 20 0.05 0.53 0.39
C GLY A 20 1.26 0.96 -0.44
N TYR A 21 2.01 -0.01 -0.98
CA TYR A 21 3.12 0.27 -1.89
C TYR A 21 2.63 0.96 -3.17
N LEU A 22 1.54 0.46 -3.77
CA LEU A 22 0.97 1.06 -4.98
C LEU A 22 0.44 2.47 -4.74
N ALA A 23 -0.10 2.77 -3.56
CA ALA A 23 -0.51 4.12 -3.18
C ALA A 23 0.68 5.09 -3.13
N LEU A 24 1.82 4.66 -2.58
CA LEU A 24 3.06 5.43 -2.58
C LEU A 24 3.60 5.63 -4.00
N ASP A 25 3.72 4.57 -4.80
CA ASP A 25 4.17 4.64 -6.19
C ASP A 25 3.28 5.60 -7.01
N TYR A 26 1.96 5.50 -6.84
CA TYR A 26 1.01 6.40 -7.48
C TYR A 26 1.23 7.86 -7.05
N TYR A 27 1.37 8.14 -5.76
CA TYR A 27 1.68 9.47 -5.25
C TYR A 27 2.94 10.06 -5.90
N PHE A 28 4.04 9.30 -5.91
CA PHE A 28 5.29 9.75 -6.50
C PHE A 28 5.20 10.01 -8.01
N ARG A 29 4.53 9.14 -8.77
CA ARG A 29 4.27 9.37 -10.20
C ARG A 29 3.45 10.63 -10.45
N THR A 30 2.54 10.99 -9.55
CA THR A 30 1.79 12.26 -9.67
C THR A 30 2.67 13.48 -9.36
N LEU A 31 3.58 13.39 -8.39
CA LEU A 31 4.55 14.45 -8.12
C LEU A 31 5.49 14.71 -9.32
N GLU A 32 6.01 13.65 -9.94
CA GLU A 32 6.88 13.76 -11.12
C GLU A 32 6.20 14.44 -12.30
N LYS A 33 4.96 14.05 -12.60
CA LYS A 33 4.17 14.67 -13.68
C LYS A 33 3.98 16.17 -13.44
N ASN A 34 3.77 16.57 -12.19
CA ASN A 34 3.59 17.98 -11.84
C ASN A 34 4.88 18.78 -11.98
N ASN A 35 6.01 18.22 -11.54
CA ASN A 35 7.32 18.86 -11.70
C ASN A 35 7.71 19.02 -13.18
N ASN A 36 7.46 18.00 -14.01
CA ASN A 36 7.76 18.06 -15.44
C ASN A 36 6.88 19.08 -16.18
N ASN A 37 5.60 19.19 -15.84
CA ASN A 37 4.71 20.19 -16.43
C ASN A 37 5.16 21.63 -16.08
N ASN A 38 5.62 21.86 -14.85
CA ASN A 38 6.14 23.17 -14.43
C ASN A 38 7.40 23.56 -15.22
N ASN A 39 8.32 22.61 -15.43
CA ASN A 39 9.55 22.87 -16.19
C ASN A 39 9.28 23.17 -17.68
N ASN A 40 8.33 22.46 -18.30
CA ASN A 40 7.98 22.70 -19.71
C ASN A 40 7.25 24.04 -19.94
N ASN A 41 6.43 24.48 -18.99
CA ASN A 41 5.77 25.79 -19.07
C ASN A 41 6.77 26.95 -18.94
N ASN A 42 7.80 26.80 -18.11
CA ASN A 42 8.84 27.83 -17.95
C ASN A 42 9.72 28.01 -19.19
N ASN A 43 9.90 26.97 -20.02
CA ASN A 43 10.66 27.07 -21.26
C ASN A 43 9.85 27.62 -22.45
N ASN A 44 8.52 27.70 -22.35
CA ASN A 44 7.65 28.10 -23.47
C ASN A 44 6.86 29.41 -23.28
N ASN A 45 6.92 30.07 -22.11
CA ASN A 45 6.14 31.30 -21.89
C ASN A 45 7.00 32.57 -21.83
N ASN A 46 7.21 33.11 -23.03
CA ASN A 46 7.29 34.55 -23.27
C ASN A 46 5.94 35.01 -23.85
N ASN A 47 4.84 34.80 -23.12
CA ASN A 47 3.57 35.50 -23.34
C ASN A 47 2.60 35.29 -22.16
N ASN A 48 2.08 36.41 -21.66
CA ASN A 48 1.13 36.51 -20.58
C ASN A 48 -0.15 35.71 -20.85
N ASN A 49 -0.43 34.72 -19.98
CA ASN A 49 -1.77 34.46 -19.45
C ASN A 49 -1.66 33.56 -18.22
N ASN A 50 -1.77 34.19 -17.04
CA ASN A 50 -1.85 33.52 -15.75
C ASN A 50 -3.17 32.74 -15.64
N ASN A 51 -3.14 31.46 -16.03
CA ASN A 51 -4.03 30.44 -15.51
C ASN A 51 -3.17 29.27 -15.04
N ASN A 52 -2.51 29.46 -13.89
CA ASN A 52 -1.75 28.42 -13.19
C ASN A 52 -2.71 27.39 -12.60
N ASN A 53 -3.26 26.53 -13.43
CA ASN A 53 -3.87 25.27 -13.00
C ASN A 53 -2.74 24.24 -12.74
N ASN A 54 -1.92 24.50 -11.72
CA ASN A 54 -0.97 23.53 -11.18
C ASN A 54 -1.77 22.38 -10.56
N LYS A 55 -1.90 21.29 -11.31
CA LYS A 55 -2.71 20.14 -10.92
C LYS A 55 -1.95 19.30 -9.88
N GLN A 56 -1.84 19.80 -8.64
CA GLN A 56 -1.38 19.04 -7.48
C GLN A 56 -2.07 17.65 -7.45
N SER A 57 -1.36 16.61 -7.00
CA SER A 57 -2.00 15.31 -6.76
C SER A 57 -3.21 15.56 -5.87
N ASN A 58 -4.39 15.11 -6.29
CA ASN A 58 -5.63 15.32 -5.54
C ASN A 58 -5.72 14.41 -4.30
N ILE A 59 -4.58 13.97 -3.79
CA ILE A 59 -4.43 13.09 -2.64
C ILE A 59 -4.27 13.99 -1.43
N ARG A 60 -5.23 13.94 -0.52
CA ARG A 60 -5.25 14.70 0.74
C ARG A 60 -4.34 14.06 1.78
N SER A 61 -4.40 12.75 1.92
CA SER A 61 -3.63 11.98 2.89
C SER A 61 -3.39 10.55 2.40
N LEU A 62 -2.42 9.88 3.01
CA LEU A 62 -2.12 8.46 2.78
C LEU A 62 -2.31 7.65 4.06
N ILE A 63 -2.97 6.50 3.95
CA ILE A 63 -3.10 5.53 5.03
C ILE A 63 -2.48 4.22 4.56
N ILE A 64 -1.34 3.86 5.16
CA ILE A 64 -0.51 2.73 4.76
C ILE A 64 -0.60 1.66 5.86
N VAL A 65 -1.25 0.54 5.56
CA VAL A 65 -1.47 -0.54 6.52
C VAL A 65 -0.65 -1.78 6.12
N CYS A 66 0.22 -2.24 7.01
CA CYS A 66 1.08 -3.42 6.83
C CYS A 66 1.82 -3.43 5.49
N SER A 67 2.44 -2.30 5.14
CA SER A 67 3.14 -2.15 3.87
C SER A 67 4.45 -1.39 4.06
N SER A 68 5.47 -1.80 3.30
CA SER A 68 6.79 -1.18 3.27
C SER A 68 7.04 -0.54 1.90
N ALA A 69 7.67 0.64 1.91
CA ALA A 69 8.12 1.32 0.71
C ALA A 69 9.39 0.67 0.09
N ARG A 70 9.93 -0.39 0.71
CA ARG A 70 11.09 -1.10 0.17
C ARG A 70 10.78 -1.82 -1.14
N GLY A 71 11.76 -1.74 -2.03
CA GLY A 71 11.84 -2.53 -3.24
C GLY A 71 12.02 -4.02 -2.97
N LEU A 72 11.91 -4.82 -4.03
CA LEU A 72 12.24 -6.24 -3.96
C LEU A 72 13.74 -6.45 -4.07
N GLY A 73 14.33 -7.06 -3.03
CA GLY A 73 15.71 -7.53 -3.11
C GLY A 73 15.88 -8.63 -4.17
N PRO A 74 17.10 -8.81 -4.75
CA PRO A 74 17.34 -9.77 -5.84
C PRO A 74 16.90 -11.20 -5.52
N LYS A 75 17.14 -11.67 -4.28
CA LYS A 75 16.75 -13.02 -3.83
C LYS A 75 15.23 -13.22 -3.83
N GLU A 76 14.47 -12.23 -3.36
CA GLU A 76 13.02 -12.32 -3.32
C GLU A 76 12.42 -12.20 -4.73
N ARG A 77 13.03 -11.40 -5.61
CA ARG A 77 12.66 -11.35 -7.03
C ARG A 77 12.77 -12.73 -7.68
N VAL A 78 13.92 -13.40 -7.54
CA VAL A 78 14.12 -14.77 -8.07
C VAL A 78 13.09 -15.75 -7.51
N ARG A 79 12.84 -15.71 -6.19
CA ARG A 79 11.83 -16.58 -5.55
C ARG A 79 10.43 -16.34 -6.12
N ARG A 80 10.03 -15.08 -6.31
CA ARG A 80 8.72 -14.74 -6.89
C ARG A 80 8.62 -15.17 -8.36
N THR A 81 9.68 -15.02 -9.15
CA THR A 81 9.70 -15.51 -10.55
C THR A 81 9.53 -17.03 -10.61
N GLN A 82 10.22 -17.78 -9.75
CA GLN A 82 10.06 -19.23 -9.66
C GLN A 82 8.64 -19.62 -9.24
N MET A 83 8.06 -18.90 -8.29
CA MET A 83 6.67 -19.12 -7.86
C MET A 83 5.69 -18.84 -8.99
N LEU A 84 5.87 -17.75 -9.75
CA LEU A 84 5.06 -17.42 -10.92
C LEU A 84 5.12 -18.53 -11.98
N ASP A 85 6.33 -19.03 -12.30
CA ASP A 85 6.51 -20.12 -13.25
C ASP A 85 5.80 -21.41 -12.79
N LEU A 86 6.01 -21.80 -11.52
CA LEU A 86 5.38 -22.98 -10.94
C LEU A 86 3.86 -22.84 -10.92
N MET A 87 3.34 -21.70 -10.48
CA MET A 87 1.91 -21.44 -10.45
C MET A 87 1.33 -21.44 -11.86
N SER A 88 2.01 -20.89 -12.86
CA SER A 88 1.51 -20.87 -14.24
C SER A 88 1.24 -22.29 -14.77
N LYS A 89 2.13 -23.24 -14.45
CA LYS A 89 2.12 -24.63 -14.94
C LYS A 89 1.23 -25.58 -14.15
N HIS A 90 0.86 -25.25 -12.91
CA HIS A 90 0.13 -26.17 -12.02
C HIS A 90 -1.25 -25.64 -11.63
N ALA A 91 -2.15 -26.55 -11.24
CA ALA A 91 -3.42 -26.18 -10.62
C ALA A 91 -3.17 -25.50 -9.26
N TYR A 92 -4.00 -24.51 -8.93
CA TYR A 92 -3.94 -23.81 -7.65
C TYR A 92 -5.11 -24.29 -6.79
N ALA A 93 -4.80 -24.92 -5.67
CA ALA A 93 -5.79 -25.46 -4.73
C ALA A 93 -6.19 -24.45 -3.62
N GLY A 94 -5.66 -23.23 -3.69
CA GLY A 94 -5.81 -22.21 -2.67
C GLY A 94 -4.60 -22.13 -1.73
N ILE A 95 -4.62 -21.11 -0.88
CA ILE A 95 -3.58 -20.85 0.12
C ILE A 95 -3.54 -21.96 1.18
N SER A 96 -2.33 -22.42 1.51
CA SER A 96 -2.15 -23.47 2.53
C SER A 96 -2.32 -22.92 3.94
N PRO A 97 -2.75 -23.74 4.93
CA PRO A 97 -2.79 -23.34 6.35
C PRO A 97 -1.43 -22.85 6.86
N SER A 98 -0.34 -23.53 6.47
CA SER A 98 1.02 -23.13 6.81
C SER A 98 1.41 -21.76 6.25
N ARG A 99 0.83 -21.35 5.13
CA ARG A 99 1.04 -20.02 4.55
C ARG A 99 0.17 -18.99 5.28
N ILE A 100 -1.09 -19.29 5.57
CA ILE A 100 -1.98 -18.44 6.38
C ILE A 100 -1.33 -18.13 7.74
N ALA A 101 -0.73 -19.12 8.40
CA ALA A 101 -0.07 -18.93 9.69
C ALA A 101 1.09 -17.91 9.68
N LYS A 102 1.65 -17.56 8.51
CA LYS A 102 2.65 -16.50 8.39
C LYS A 102 2.05 -15.09 8.30
N PHE A 103 0.77 -14.99 7.94
CA PHE A 103 0.05 -13.73 7.79
C PHE A 103 -0.65 -13.28 9.08
N VAL A 104 -0.89 -14.18 10.03
CA VAL A 104 -1.69 -13.88 11.22
C VAL A 104 -0.91 -14.18 12.49
N LYS A 105 -1.32 -13.60 13.62
CA LYS A 105 -0.73 -13.98 14.91
C LYS A 105 -1.00 -15.46 15.23
N PRO A 106 -0.15 -16.09 16.07
CA PRO A 106 -0.34 -17.48 16.48
C PRO A 106 -1.75 -17.75 17.01
N GLY A 107 -2.34 -18.87 16.60
CA GLY A 107 -3.67 -19.31 17.03
C GLY A 107 -4.84 -18.86 16.14
N LEU A 108 -4.64 -17.95 15.19
CA LEU A 108 -5.72 -17.49 14.29
C LEU A 108 -5.75 -18.19 12.94
N ALA A 109 -4.72 -18.93 12.56
CA ALA A 109 -4.66 -19.62 11.27
C ALA A 109 -5.73 -20.72 11.14
N ASP A 110 -6.11 -21.35 12.25
CA ASP A 110 -7.13 -22.40 12.30
C ASP A 110 -8.52 -21.86 12.66
N SER A 111 -8.63 -20.56 12.97
CA SER A 111 -9.92 -19.91 13.26
C SER A 111 -10.75 -19.80 11.98
N PRO A 112 -12.04 -20.20 12.01
CA PRO A 112 -12.95 -20.00 10.88
C PRO A 112 -13.09 -18.52 10.49
N GLN A 113 -13.09 -17.62 11.47
CA GLN A 113 -13.31 -16.18 11.29
C GLN A 113 -12.13 -15.49 10.61
N VAL A 114 -10.91 -16.03 10.75
CA VAL A 114 -9.71 -15.43 10.17
C VAL A 114 -9.10 -16.36 9.12
N GLY A 115 -8.56 -17.50 9.52
CA GLY A 115 -7.94 -18.44 8.59
C GLY A 115 -8.94 -19.03 7.57
N GLY A 116 -10.13 -19.41 8.03
CA GLY A 116 -11.20 -19.88 7.13
C GLY A 116 -11.62 -18.81 6.12
N LEU A 117 -11.80 -17.56 6.59
CA LEU A 117 -12.13 -16.42 5.73
C LEU A 117 -11.01 -16.14 4.72
N MET A 118 -9.75 -16.15 5.13
CA MET A 118 -8.60 -15.98 4.22
C MET A 118 -8.56 -17.07 3.14
N ALA A 119 -8.79 -18.33 3.51
CA ALA A 119 -8.85 -19.43 2.55
C ALA A 119 -10.01 -19.26 1.57
N ALA A 120 -11.17 -18.81 2.05
CA ALA A 120 -12.34 -18.53 1.22
C ALA A 120 -12.08 -17.38 0.23
N MET A 121 -11.51 -16.26 0.70
CA MET A 121 -11.15 -15.12 -0.15
C MET A 121 -10.15 -15.50 -1.23
N ASP A 122 -9.10 -16.25 -0.88
CA ASP A 122 -8.09 -16.68 -1.84
C ASP A 122 -8.68 -17.64 -2.90
N LYS A 123 -9.58 -18.54 -2.49
CA LYS A 123 -10.29 -19.42 -3.41
C LYS A 123 -11.22 -18.66 -4.36
N ASP A 124 -11.89 -17.62 -3.87
CA ASP A 124 -12.82 -16.78 -4.64
C ASP A 124 -12.09 -15.92 -5.69
N LEU A 125 -11.02 -15.22 -5.31
CA LEU A 125 -10.20 -14.44 -6.25
C LEU A 125 -9.44 -15.36 -7.23
N GLY A 126 -8.89 -16.46 -6.70
CA GLY A 126 -8.27 -17.52 -7.47
C GLY A 126 -6.91 -17.19 -8.10
N LYS A 127 -6.39 -18.19 -8.83
CA LYS A 127 -5.03 -18.22 -9.38
C LYS A 127 -4.67 -17.01 -10.24
N GLN A 128 -5.58 -16.57 -11.10
CA GLN A 128 -5.27 -15.53 -12.08
C GLN A 128 -5.01 -14.18 -11.41
N VAL A 129 -5.80 -13.85 -10.38
CA VAL A 129 -5.60 -12.63 -9.61
C VAL A 129 -4.28 -12.70 -8.84
N LEU A 130 -3.97 -13.84 -8.23
CA LEU A 130 -2.70 -14.02 -7.53
C LEU A 130 -1.48 -13.90 -8.47
N LEU A 131 -1.55 -14.46 -9.68
CA LEU A 131 -0.51 -14.29 -10.71
C LEU A 131 -0.35 -12.82 -11.10
N ALA A 132 -1.46 -12.09 -11.30
CA ALA A 132 -1.43 -10.67 -11.62
C ALA A 132 -0.80 -9.83 -10.48
N GLN A 133 -1.12 -10.12 -9.22
CA GLN A 133 -0.52 -9.46 -8.05
C GLN A 133 0.99 -9.67 -7.96
N PHE A 134 1.45 -10.91 -8.19
CA PHE A 134 2.89 -11.21 -8.16
C PHE A 134 3.63 -10.59 -9.34
N SER A 135 3.05 -10.64 -10.54
CA SER A 135 3.68 -10.13 -11.77
C SER A 135 3.76 -8.60 -11.76
N SER A 136 2.69 -7.91 -11.36
CA SER A 136 2.65 -6.43 -11.30
C SER A 136 3.62 -5.84 -10.30
N THR A 137 4.09 -6.63 -9.34
CA THR A 137 4.96 -6.14 -8.26
C THR A 137 6.29 -6.81 -8.21
N LEU A 138 6.68 -7.52 -9.28
CA LEU A 138 7.98 -8.15 -9.43
C LEU A 138 9.11 -7.12 -9.58
N ASP A 139 8.80 -6.00 -10.24
CA ASP A 139 9.73 -4.90 -10.53
C ASP A 139 9.58 -3.71 -9.60
N ARG A 140 9.04 -3.93 -8.39
CA ARG A 140 8.86 -2.87 -7.40
C ARG A 140 10.21 -2.22 -7.05
N GLU A 141 10.29 -0.92 -7.31
CA GLU A 141 11.42 -0.07 -6.98
C GLU A 141 11.50 0.21 -5.48
N ASN A 142 12.66 0.66 -5.02
CA ASN A 142 12.81 1.09 -3.65
C ASN A 142 12.40 2.56 -3.52
N LEU A 143 11.30 2.81 -2.82
CA LEU A 143 10.75 4.15 -2.61
C LEU A 143 11.19 4.76 -1.27
N MET A 144 11.99 4.05 -0.46
CA MET A 144 12.37 4.49 0.89
C MET A 144 13.07 5.85 0.93
N ASP A 145 13.95 6.13 -0.04
CA ASP A 145 14.69 7.41 -0.08
C ASP A 145 13.81 8.57 -0.54
N ARG A 146 12.73 8.27 -1.26
CA ARG A 146 11.76 9.26 -1.76
C ARG A 146 10.76 9.70 -0.71
N LEU A 147 10.66 8.99 0.42
CA LEU A 147 9.69 9.29 1.47
C LEU A 147 9.82 10.72 2.03
N THR A 148 11.01 11.31 1.98
CA THR A 148 11.25 12.71 2.37
C THR A 148 10.61 13.74 1.44
N GLU A 149 10.21 13.32 0.23
CA GLU A 149 9.47 14.16 -0.72
C GLU A 149 7.99 14.29 -0.35
N ILE A 150 7.45 13.42 0.52
CA ILE A 150 6.04 13.44 0.91
C ILE A 150 5.73 14.67 1.77
N ARG A 151 4.71 15.44 1.35
CA ARG A 151 4.28 16.68 2.02
C ARG A 151 2.83 16.67 2.53
N ILE A 152 2.14 15.55 2.36
CA ILE A 152 0.79 15.34 2.87
C ILE A 152 0.82 14.50 4.15
N PRO A 153 -0.22 14.58 5.01
CA PRO A 153 -0.33 13.74 6.18
C PRO A 153 -0.32 12.24 5.83
N VAL A 154 0.41 11.44 6.61
CA VAL A 154 0.48 9.98 6.43
C VAL A 154 0.20 9.25 7.73
N LEU A 155 -0.76 8.33 7.71
CA LEU A 155 -0.92 7.33 8.77
C LEU A 155 -0.24 6.03 8.35
N ILE A 156 0.71 5.55 9.15
CA ILE A 156 1.33 4.24 9.00
C ILE A 156 0.79 3.34 10.12
N VAL A 157 0.23 2.21 9.74
CA VAL A 157 -0.26 1.19 10.68
C VAL A 157 0.47 -0.12 10.41
N GLY A 158 1.08 -0.69 11.44
CA GLY A 158 1.80 -1.96 11.35
C GLY A 158 1.55 -2.85 12.55
N ALA A 159 2.17 -4.02 12.54
CA ALA A 159 2.11 -4.95 13.66
C ALA A 159 3.49 -5.52 13.99
N GLU A 160 3.77 -5.71 15.27
CA GLU A 160 5.06 -6.21 15.77
C GLU A 160 5.33 -7.67 15.41
N ARG A 161 4.27 -8.45 15.12
CA ARG A 161 4.37 -9.87 14.77
C ARG A 161 4.15 -10.12 13.28
N ASP A 162 4.18 -9.06 12.47
CA ASP A 162 4.09 -9.18 11.02
C ASP A 162 5.33 -9.91 10.47
N GLN A 163 5.13 -11.03 9.78
CA GLN A 163 6.21 -11.79 9.13
C GLN A 163 6.33 -11.48 7.63
N MET A 164 5.43 -10.68 7.09
CA MET A 164 5.38 -10.29 5.69
C MET A 164 6.04 -8.93 5.46
N VAL A 165 5.95 -8.05 6.47
CA VAL A 165 6.61 -6.74 6.48
C VAL A 165 7.41 -6.59 7.77
N ASP A 166 8.70 -6.26 7.64
CA ASP A 166 9.58 -6.04 8.80
C ASP A 166 9.14 -4.74 9.52
N PRO A 167 8.79 -4.79 10.81
CA PRO A 167 8.44 -3.60 11.59
C PRO A 167 9.48 -2.48 11.50
N LYS A 168 10.78 -2.82 11.37
CA LYS A 168 11.87 -1.84 11.22
C LYS A 168 11.69 -0.95 10.00
N ASP A 169 11.09 -1.47 8.93
CA ASP A 169 10.81 -0.67 7.75
C ASP A 169 9.77 0.41 8.04
N LEU A 170 8.75 0.10 8.85
CA LEU A 170 7.69 1.04 9.18
C LEU A 170 8.17 2.14 10.12
N TYR A 171 9.03 1.79 11.08
CA TYR A 171 9.74 2.78 11.90
C TYR A 171 10.58 3.71 11.03
N LEU A 172 11.36 3.17 10.10
CA LEU A 172 12.19 3.97 9.20
C LEU A 172 11.37 4.81 8.21
N MET A 173 10.21 4.31 7.77
CA MET A 173 9.26 5.11 6.98
C MET A 173 8.74 6.30 7.79
N HIS A 174 8.34 6.08 9.04
CA HIS A 174 7.89 7.14 9.93
C HIS A 174 8.96 8.20 10.17
N GLU A 175 10.21 7.78 10.39
CA GLU A 175 11.35 8.70 10.55
C GLU A 175 11.59 9.57 9.30
N ARG A 176 11.36 9.03 8.10
CA ARG A 176 11.58 9.76 6.84
C ARG A 176 10.42 10.63 6.39
N ILE A 177 9.19 10.31 6.81
CA ILE A 177 8.01 11.08 6.46
C ILE A 177 7.75 12.09 7.57
N ARG A 178 8.09 13.35 7.30
CA ARG A 178 8.03 14.47 8.25
C ARG A 178 6.70 14.62 8.99
N ASP A 179 5.58 14.41 8.30
CA ASP A 179 4.23 14.56 8.85
C ASP A 179 3.49 13.21 8.83
N SER A 180 4.07 12.24 9.54
CA SER A 180 3.47 10.92 9.68
C SER A 180 3.11 10.58 11.11
N ARG A 181 2.04 9.82 11.27
CA ARG A 181 1.65 9.13 12.52
C ARG A 181 1.92 7.64 12.35
N LEU A 182 2.62 7.04 13.30
CA LEU A 182 2.85 5.59 13.34
C LEU A 182 2.03 4.94 14.46
N VAL A 183 1.33 3.86 14.13
CA VAL A 183 0.65 3.00 15.11
C VAL A 183 1.05 1.54 14.91
N MET A 184 1.66 0.94 15.94
CA MET A 184 2.10 -0.44 15.94
C MET A 184 1.24 -1.32 16.86
N PHE A 185 0.65 -2.37 16.28
CA PHE A 185 -0.14 -3.38 16.99
C PHE A 185 0.80 -4.43 17.58
N LYS A 186 0.88 -4.52 18.91
CA LYS A 186 1.73 -5.51 19.62
C LYS A 186 1.17 -6.93 19.55
N ASP A 187 -0.13 -7.06 19.29
CA ASP A 187 -0.94 -8.26 19.41
C ASP A 187 -1.69 -8.62 18.11
N ALA A 188 -1.10 -8.27 16.96
CA ALA A 188 -1.58 -8.65 15.63
C ALA A 188 -0.43 -9.15 14.74
N GLY A 189 -0.76 -9.89 13.69
CA GLY A 189 0.12 -10.18 12.55
C GLY A 189 -0.13 -9.22 11.39
N HIS A 190 0.12 -9.69 10.17
CA HIS A 190 -0.04 -8.90 8.94
C HIS A 190 -1.50 -8.52 8.68
N MET A 191 -2.45 -9.41 9.00
CA MET A 191 -3.86 -9.23 8.65
C MET A 191 -4.60 -8.41 9.72
N ILE A 192 -4.09 -7.23 10.09
CA ILE A 192 -4.70 -6.35 11.11
C ILE A 192 -6.19 -6.11 10.82
N ALA A 193 -6.57 -5.95 9.54
CA ALA A 193 -7.96 -5.75 9.14
C ALA A 193 -8.89 -6.93 9.49
N LEU A 194 -8.37 -8.14 9.66
CA LEU A 194 -9.12 -9.31 10.12
C LEU A 194 -8.88 -9.61 11.60
N GLU A 195 -7.70 -9.28 12.13
CA GLU A 195 -7.31 -9.61 13.50
C GLU A 195 -7.78 -8.60 14.55
N ALA A 196 -7.97 -7.34 14.15
CA ALA A 196 -8.41 -6.24 15.01
C ALA A 196 -9.17 -5.15 14.22
N PRO A 197 -10.27 -5.50 13.53
CA PRO A 197 -10.97 -4.60 12.61
C PRO A 197 -11.49 -3.31 13.28
N GLU A 198 -12.11 -3.40 14.45
CA GLU A 198 -12.70 -2.24 15.15
C GLU A 198 -11.62 -1.25 15.58
N ARG A 199 -10.49 -1.77 16.07
CA ARG A 199 -9.36 -0.95 16.49
C ARG A 199 -8.72 -0.26 15.29
N LEU A 200 -8.52 -0.97 14.18
CA LEU A 200 -8.02 -0.37 12.94
C LEU A 200 -8.95 0.73 12.42
N ALA A 201 -10.26 0.45 12.37
CA ALA A 201 -11.26 1.41 11.94
C ALA A 201 -11.26 2.67 12.81
N SER A 202 -11.18 2.52 14.14
CA SER A 202 -11.10 3.64 15.07
C SER A 202 -9.88 4.53 14.79
N ILE A 203 -8.70 3.93 14.58
CA ILE A 203 -7.46 4.68 14.30
C ILE A 203 -7.57 5.43 12.97
N VAL A 204 -8.13 4.78 11.94
CA VAL A 204 -8.34 5.40 10.62
C VAL A 204 -9.31 6.57 10.70
N LEU A 205 -10.44 6.41 11.41
CA LEU A 205 -11.43 7.48 11.57
C LEU A 205 -10.88 8.65 12.39
N GLU A 206 -10.13 8.37 13.46
CA GLU A 206 -9.47 9.39 14.28
C GLU A 206 -8.47 10.20 13.46
N PHE A 207 -7.67 9.53 12.62
CA PHE A 207 -6.74 10.20 11.71
C PHE A 207 -7.48 11.10 10.72
N ILE A 208 -8.45 10.55 9.97
CA ILE A 208 -9.19 11.31 8.94
C ILE A 208 -9.95 12.49 9.54
N SER A 209 -10.52 12.33 10.73
CA SER A 209 -11.28 13.39 11.41
C SER A 209 -10.40 14.49 12.01
N GLY A 210 -9.09 14.22 12.16
CA GLY A 210 -8.10 15.17 12.64
C GLY A 210 -7.38 15.97 11.55
N LEU A 211 -7.69 15.73 10.27
CA LEU A 211 -7.14 16.44 9.10
C LEU A 211 -7.96 17.69 8.76
#